data_AF-A0A351AAW2-F1
#
_entry.id   AF-A0A351AAW2-F1
#
_cell.length_a   1.000
_cell.length_b   1.000
_cell.length_c   1.000
_cell.angle_alpha   90.00
_cell.angle_beta   90.00
_cell.angle_gamma   90.00
#
_symmetry.space_group_name_H-M   'P 1'
#
loop_
_entity.id
_entity.type
_entity.pdbx_description
1 polymer ?
#
loop_
_entity_poly.entity_id
_entity_poly.type
_entity_poly.pdbx_seq_one_letter_code
_entity_poly.pdbx_strand_id
1 'polypeptide(L)'
;MLSVAGLLGGGAAAAAQMTMWMSGPDSREQTAAILKAEAAKGPVTVGLVSDPWFYSPTLYPMATAPRFVPVDQRDAAMREATNPAVVRYVAPDGGRINWDTRLIDEVQPDFIVFSSFEADDLARIAADPAARPKFEAAVKDMERFRDRLNQDYEVWQRVGAGGPRIHDLMYIRPEMWIWRKKPKSATDSASTSNPSSTTSGTSGAPAPTP
;
A
#
# COMPACT_ATOMS: atom_id res chain seq x y z
N MET A 1 43.87 -15.30 -17.21
CA MET A 1 43.77 -13.97 -16.58
C MET A 1 42.31 -13.53 -16.65
N LEU A 2 41.67 -13.35 -15.49
CA LEU A 2 40.30 -12.84 -15.36
C LEU A 2 40.34 -11.31 -15.56
N SER A 3 39.90 -10.84 -16.73
CA SER A 3 39.81 -9.42 -17.05
C SER A 3 38.42 -9.11 -17.59
N VAL A 4 37.44 -9.04 -16.69
CA VAL A 4 36.21 -8.25 -16.86
C VAL A 4 36.07 -7.39 -15.60
N ALA A 5 37.02 -6.48 -15.45
CA ALA A 5 37.02 -5.42 -14.47
C ALA A 5 36.83 -4.13 -15.24
N GLY A 6 35.60 -3.64 -15.33
CA GLY A 6 35.34 -2.38 -16.03
C GLY A 6 33.87 -2.11 -16.24
N LEU A 7 33.20 -1.60 -15.21
CA LEU A 7 32.38 -0.39 -15.43
C LEU A 7 32.06 0.40 -14.16
N LEU A 8 32.08 -0.17 -12.93
CA LEU A 8 31.68 0.58 -11.72
C LEU A 8 32.31 0.05 -10.42
N GLY A 9 33.65 0.05 -10.28
CA GLY A 9 34.28 -0.20 -8.97
C GLY A 9 33.94 -1.55 -8.33
N GLY A 10 34.54 -2.63 -8.83
CA GLY A 10 34.71 -3.89 -8.10
C GLY A 10 33.64 -4.96 -8.34
N GLY A 11 33.76 -5.71 -9.44
CA GLY A 11 32.87 -6.86 -9.71
C GLY A 11 32.83 -7.89 -8.58
N ALA A 12 33.92 -8.06 -7.82
CA ALA A 12 33.94 -8.91 -6.62
C ALA A 12 33.11 -8.33 -5.46
N ALA A 13 33.14 -7.02 -5.24
CA ALA A 13 32.34 -6.36 -4.21
C ALA A 13 30.84 -6.41 -4.56
N ALA A 14 30.49 -6.16 -5.82
CA ALA A 14 29.12 -6.31 -6.31
C ALA A 14 28.62 -7.77 -6.21
N ALA A 15 29.46 -8.74 -6.55
CA ALA A 15 29.12 -10.16 -6.41
C ALA A 15 28.94 -10.56 -4.94
N ALA A 16 29.81 -10.10 -4.04
CA ALA A 16 29.69 -10.33 -2.60
C ALA A 16 28.42 -9.70 -2.04
N GLN A 17 28.10 -8.46 -2.43
CA GLN A 17 26.89 -7.76 -2.02
C GLN A 17 25.63 -8.48 -2.51
N MET A 18 25.62 -8.93 -3.76
CA MET A 18 24.52 -9.71 -4.32
C MET A 18 24.35 -11.04 -3.60
N THR A 19 25.46 -11.72 -3.31
CA THR A 19 25.48 -12.98 -2.54
C THR A 19 24.89 -12.77 -1.16
N MET A 20 25.29 -11.71 -0.47
CA MET A 20 24.73 -11.34 0.82
C MET A 20 23.22 -11.10 0.76
N TRP A 21 22.73 -10.41 -0.28
CA TRP A 21 21.29 -10.20 -0.46
C TRP A 21 20.53 -11.51 -0.72
N MET A 22 21.08 -12.40 -1.54
CA MET A 22 20.47 -13.70 -1.85
C MET A 22 20.50 -14.67 -0.64
N SER A 23 21.52 -14.56 0.22
CA SER A 23 21.63 -15.38 1.44
C SER A 23 20.84 -14.82 2.63
N GLY A 24 20.47 -13.54 2.56
CA GLY A 24 19.76 -12.85 3.62
C GLY A 24 18.27 -13.18 3.62
N PRO A 25 17.54 -12.78 4.68
CA PRO A 25 16.09 -12.87 4.68
C PRO A 25 15.49 -12.10 3.50
N ASP A 26 14.47 -12.67 2.90
CA ASP A 26 13.74 -12.06 1.79
C ASP A 26 13.02 -10.78 2.27
N SER A 27 13.03 -9.70 1.48
CA SER A 27 12.40 -8.43 1.89
C SER A 27 10.88 -8.51 1.96
N ARG A 28 10.24 -9.39 1.18
CA ARG A 28 8.80 -9.65 1.20
C ARG A 28 8.40 -10.35 2.50
N GLU A 29 9.18 -11.36 2.90
CA GLU A 29 8.98 -12.07 4.17
C GLU A 29 9.22 -11.18 5.39
N GLN A 30 10.29 -10.38 5.38
CA GLN A 30 10.55 -9.40 6.44
C GLN A 30 9.40 -8.40 6.57
N THR A 31 8.90 -7.88 5.43
CA THR A 31 7.76 -6.97 5.41
C THR A 31 6.51 -7.63 5.99
N ALA A 32 6.22 -8.88 5.61
CA ALA A 32 5.11 -9.63 6.17
C ALA A 32 5.27 -9.86 7.68
N ALA A 33 6.48 -10.18 8.15
CA ALA A 33 6.77 -10.38 9.57
C ALA A 33 6.54 -9.11 10.39
N ILE A 34 6.97 -7.94 9.88
CA ILE A 34 6.73 -6.64 10.50
C ILE A 34 5.23 -6.37 10.65
N LEU A 35 4.46 -6.55 9.57
CA LEU A 35 3.03 -6.27 9.57
C LEU A 35 2.24 -7.26 10.44
N LYS A 36 2.63 -8.54 10.47
CA LYS A 36 2.06 -9.54 11.38
C LYS A 36 2.38 -9.23 12.85
N ALA A 37 3.57 -8.68 13.14
CA ALA A 37 3.92 -8.25 14.48
C ALA A 37 3.10 -7.03 14.95
N GLU A 38 2.73 -6.11 14.05
CA GLU A 38 1.77 -5.04 14.38
C GLU A 38 0.37 -5.59 14.62
N ALA A 39 -0.10 -6.52 13.79
CA ALA A 39 -1.40 -7.16 13.94
C ALA A 39 -1.53 -8.00 15.22
N ALA A 40 -0.40 -8.51 15.75
CA ALA A 40 -0.37 -9.16 17.06
C ALA A 40 -0.63 -8.20 18.24
N LYS A 41 -0.48 -6.88 18.04
CA LYS A 41 -0.77 -5.86 19.08
C LYS A 41 -2.24 -5.42 19.08
N GLY A 42 -2.97 -5.71 18.01
CA GLY A 42 -4.37 -5.36 17.84
C GLY A 42 -4.82 -5.48 16.39
N PRO A 43 -6.13 -5.38 16.10
CA PRO A 43 -6.64 -5.46 14.73
C PRO A 43 -5.97 -4.43 13.82
N VAL A 44 -5.41 -4.91 12.70
CA VAL A 44 -4.70 -4.09 11.70
C VAL A 44 -5.17 -4.51 10.31
N THR A 45 -5.41 -3.51 9.47
CA THR A 45 -5.74 -3.68 8.05
C THR A 45 -4.57 -3.22 7.16
N VAL A 46 -4.18 -4.05 6.20
CA VAL A 46 -3.12 -3.75 5.21
C VAL A 46 -3.69 -3.68 3.81
N GLY A 47 -3.53 -2.52 3.17
CA GLY A 47 -3.92 -2.25 1.80
C GLY A 47 -2.85 -2.61 0.77
N LEU A 48 -3.26 -3.24 -0.32
CA LEU A 48 -2.44 -3.55 -1.48
C LEU A 48 -2.84 -2.68 -2.67
N VAL A 49 -1.86 -2.06 -3.34
CA VAL A 49 -2.11 -1.14 -4.47
C VAL A 49 -2.44 -1.87 -5.78
N SER A 50 -2.15 -3.16 -5.88
CA SER A 50 -2.38 -4.01 -7.05
C SER A 50 -2.69 -5.43 -6.62
N ASP A 51 -3.16 -6.27 -7.55
CA ASP A 51 -3.30 -7.69 -7.29
C ASP A 51 -1.94 -8.28 -6.89
N PRO A 52 -1.86 -9.00 -5.76
CA PRO A 52 -0.60 -9.50 -5.27
C PRO A 52 -0.01 -10.58 -6.16
N TRP A 53 1.32 -10.62 -6.16
CA TRP A 53 2.12 -11.42 -7.06
C TRP A 53 3.44 -11.85 -6.39
N PHE A 54 4.37 -12.48 -7.12
CA PHE A 54 5.63 -12.96 -6.53
C PHE A 54 6.42 -11.87 -5.80
N TYR A 55 6.25 -10.58 -6.16
CA TYR A 55 6.95 -9.44 -5.54
C TYR A 55 6.23 -8.85 -4.33
N SER A 56 5.02 -9.31 -4.01
CA SER A 56 4.23 -8.79 -2.90
C SER A 56 4.60 -9.44 -1.56
N PRO A 57 4.36 -8.78 -0.41
CA PRO A 57 4.56 -9.40 0.90
C PRO A 57 3.66 -10.63 1.10
N THR A 58 4.18 -11.66 1.77
CA THR A 58 3.49 -12.92 2.08
C THR A 58 2.57 -12.82 3.31
N LEU A 59 1.62 -11.89 3.24
CA LEU A 59 0.70 -11.60 4.33
C LEU A 59 -0.32 -12.73 4.56
N TYR A 60 -0.63 -13.50 3.53
CA TYR A 60 -1.63 -14.57 3.56
C TYR A 60 -1.24 -15.71 2.61
N PRO A 61 -1.80 -16.92 2.77
CA PRO A 61 -1.58 -18.02 1.83
C PRO A 61 -1.96 -17.58 0.41
N MET A 62 -1.17 -17.96 -0.60
CA MET A 62 -1.42 -17.58 -2.01
C MET A 62 -1.16 -16.10 -2.37
N ALA A 63 -0.64 -15.26 -1.47
CA ALA A 63 -0.21 -13.90 -1.81
C ALA A 63 0.81 -13.87 -2.98
N THR A 64 1.65 -14.90 -3.09
CA THR A 64 2.64 -15.07 -4.16
C THR A 64 2.25 -16.15 -5.17
N ALA A 65 0.98 -16.56 -5.19
CA ALA A 65 0.52 -17.62 -6.08
C ALA A 65 0.68 -17.23 -7.56
N PRO A 66 1.01 -18.20 -8.43
CA PRO A 66 1.16 -17.97 -9.87
C PRO A 66 -0.16 -17.61 -10.58
N ARG A 67 -0.12 -17.05 -11.80
CA ARG A 67 -1.24 -16.32 -12.45
C ARG A 67 -2.26 -17.31 -12.98
N PHE A 68 -1.84 -18.56 -13.17
CA PHE A 68 -2.73 -19.66 -13.51
C PHE A 68 -3.68 -20.00 -12.35
N VAL A 69 -3.37 -19.56 -11.12
CA VAL A 69 -4.31 -19.66 -10.00
C VAL A 69 -5.41 -18.60 -10.20
N PRO A 70 -6.69 -19.00 -10.24
CA PRO A 70 -7.81 -18.09 -10.45
C PRO A 70 -7.81 -16.92 -9.46
N VAL A 71 -8.19 -15.74 -9.94
CA VAL A 71 -8.28 -14.52 -9.12
C VAL A 71 -9.19 -14.73 -7.92
N ASP A 72 -10.37 -15.34 -8.11
CA ASP A 72 -11.33 -15.59 -7.04
C ASP A 72 -10.79 -16.43 -5.89
N GLN A 73 -9.92 -17.42 -6.20
CA GLN A 73 -9.26 -18.22 -5.17
C GLN A 73 -8.24 -17.40 -4.38
N ARG A 74 -7.47 -16.54 -5.06
CA ARG A 74 -6.52 -15.63 -4.42
C ARG A 74 -7.24 -14.59 -3.56
N ASP A 75 -8.39 -14.09 -4.00
CA ASP A 75 -9.20 -13.15 -3.23
C ASP A 75 -9.92 -13.81 -2.05
N ALA A 76 -10.34 -15.08 -2.19
CA ALA A 76 -10.88 -15.83 -1.06
C ALA A 76 -9.81 -15.97 0.03
N ALA A 77 -8.59 -16.40 -0.33
CA ALA A 77 -7.49 -16.49 0.61
C ALA A 77 -7.11 -15.13 1.23
N MET A 78 -7.19 -14.04 0.46
CA MET A 78 -6.97 -12.68 0.96
C MET A 78 -8.03 -12.28 2.00
N ARG A 79 -9.32 -12.55 1.72
CA ARG A 79 -10.43 -12.22 2.63
C ARG A 79 -10.43 -13.07 3.91
N GLU A 80 -9.88 -14.27 3.86
CA GLU A 80 -9.71 -15.15 5.03
C GLU A 80 -8.56 -14.69 5.95
N ALA A 81 -7.65 -13.84 5.44
CA ALA A 81 -6.58 -13.27 6.25
C ALA A 81 -7.16 -12.27 7.25
N THR A 82 -6.92 -12.49 8.55
CA THR A 82 -7.43 -11.64 9.64
C THR A 82 -6.32 -11.09 10.55
N ASN A 83 -5.08 -11.57 10.41
CA ASN A 83 -3.96 -11.17 11.25
C ASN A 83 -2.65 -11.01 10.43
N PRO A 84 -2.50 -9.91 9.66
CA PRO A 84 -3.44 -8.79 9.50
C PRO A 84 -4.61 -9.11 8.55
N ALA A 85 -5.66 -8.28 8.60
CA ALA A 85 -6.64 -8.22 7.53
C ALA A 85 -6.00 -7.62 6.28
N VAL A 86 -6.20 -8.25 5.12
CA VAL A 86 -5.60 -7.78 3.86
C VAL A 86 -6.69 -7.33 2.91
N VAL A 87 -6.53 -6.13 2.37
CA VAL A 87 -7.54 -5.50 1.52
C VAL A 87 -6.92 -4.95 0.25
N ARG A 88 -7.72 -4.96 -0.81
CA ARG A 88 -7.48 -4.24 -2.04
C ARG A 88 -8.81 -3.66 -2.49
N TYR A 89 -8.79 -2.47 -3.09
CA TYR A 89 -10.00 -1.94 -3.69
C TYR A 89 -10.38 -2.76 -4.94
N VAL A 90 -11.62 -3.25 -4.96
CA VAL A 90 -12.26 -3.89 -6.11
C VAL A 90 -13.59 -3.16 -6.30
N ALA A 91 -13.80 -2.61 -7.49
CA ALA A 91 -15.02 -1.87 -7.78
C ALA A 91 -16.25 -2.82 -7.75
N PRO A 92 -17.47 -2.29 -7.52
CA PRO A 92 -18.68 -3.12 -7.42
C PRO A 92 -18.99 -3.98 -8.65
N ASP A 93 -18.50 -3.57 -9.82
CA ASP A 93 -18.58 -4.32 -11.09
C ASP A 93 -17.48 -5.40 -11.25
N GLY A 94 -16.65 -5.60 -10.22
CA GLY A 94 -15.47 -6.46 -10.25
C GLY A 94 -14.25 -5.80 -10.86
N GLY A 95 -14.33 -4.52 -11.24
CA GLY A 95 -13.25 -3.76 -11.85
C GLY A 95 -12.02 -3.65 -10.94
N ARG A 96 -10.84 -3.84 -11.54
CA ARG A 96 -9.54 -3.83 -10.86
C ARG A 96 -8.65 -2.78 -11.47
N ILE A 97 -8.44 -1.70 -10.72
CA ILE A 97 -7.51 -0.64 -11.08
C ILE A 97 -6.30 -0.75 -10.13
N ASN A 98 -5.10 -0.74 -10.67
CA ASN A 98 -3.90 -0.60 -9.84
C ASN A 98 -3.76 0.87 -9.46
N TRP A 99 -3.30 1.15 -8.24
CA TRP A 99 -3.17 2.53 -7.74
C TRP A 99 -4.51 3.27 -7.65
N ASP A 100 -5.57 2.57 -7.27
CA ASP A 100 -6.89 3.19 -7.09
C ASP A 100 -6.95 4.03 -5.80
N THR A 101 -7.25 5.33 -5.91
CA THR A 101 -7.32 6.24 -4.75
C THR A 101 -8.42 5.85 -3.78
N ARG A 102 -9.42 5.09 -4.19
CA ARG A 102 -10.50 4.61 -3.31
C ARG A 102 -10.02 3.63 -2.25
N LEU A 103 -8.85 3.01 -2.45
CA LEU A 103 -8.16 2.30 -1.36
C LEU A 103 -7.82 3.25 -0.21
N ILE A 104 -7.45 4.48 -0.50
CA ILE A 104 -7.17 5.52 0.51
C ILE A 104 -8.46 6.19 0.96
N ASP A 105 -9.36 6.55 0.05
CA ASP A 105 -10.51 7.40 0.38
C ASP A 105 -11.65 6.63 1.05
N GLU A 106 -11.94 5.41 0.59
CA GLU A 106 -13.08 4.60 1.04
C GLU A 106 -12.65 3.50 2.02
N VAL A 107 -11.59 2.75 1.69
CA VAL A 107 -11.16 1.59 2.47
C VAL A 107 -10.32 1.99 3.68
N GLN A 108 -9.45 2.99 3.52
CA GLN A 108 -8.70 3.62 4.62
C GLN A 108 -7.90 2.64 5.52
N PRO A 109 -7.12 1.70 4.97
CA PRO A 109 -6.38 0.72 5.74
C PRO A 109 -5.34 1.36 6.67
N ASP A 110 -4.94 0.69 7.76
CA ASP A 110 -3.94 1.21 8.70
C ASP A 110 -2.55 1.33 8.06
N PHE A 111 -2.22 0.38 7.19
CA PHE A 111 -1.01 0.38 6.39
C PHE A 111 -1.31 0.20 4.91
N ILE A 112 -0.47 0.78 4.06
CA ILE A 112 -0.44 0.50 2.62
C ILE A 112 0.95 0.01 2.27
N VAL A 113 1.04 -1.09 1.52
CA VAL A 113 2.32 -1.69 1.13
C VAL A 113 2.39 -1.92 -0.37
N PHE A 114 3.55 -1.63 -0.93
CA PHE A 114 3.89 -1.93 -2.32
C PHE A 114 5.40 -2.08 -2.45
N SER A 115 5.83 -2.83 -3.47
CA SER A 115 7.24 -2.99 -3.80
C SER A 115 7.68 -2.06 -4.92
N SER A 116 8.98 -2.05 -5.13
CA SER A 116 9.65 -1.43 -6.27
C SER A 116 9.13 -1.96 -7.61
N PHE A 117 8.65 -3.21 -7.70
CA PHE A 117 8.05 -3.72 -8.94
C PHE A 117 6.76 -2.99 -9.33
N GLU A 118 5.92 -2.65 -8.35
CA GLU A 118 4.68 -1.93 -8.62
C GLU A 118 4.96 -0.47 -9.02
N ALA A 119 5.98 0.15 -8.43
CA ALA A 119 6.21 1.59 -8.52
C ALA A 119 7.24 2.03 -9.57
N ASP A 120 8.38 1.33 -9.69
CA ASP A 120 9.55 1.86 -10.39
C ASP A 120 9.38 1.86 -11.92
N ASP A 121 8.68 0.88 -12.49
CA ASP A 121 8.45 0.85 -13.95
C ASP A 121 7.53 1.98 -14.39
N LEU A 122 6.44 2.23 -13.67
CA LEU A 122 5.56 3.35 -13.97
C LEU A 122 6.26 4.69 -13.73
N ALA A 123 7.11 4.80 -12.70
CA ALA A 123 7.93 5.99 -12.48
C ALA A 123 8.94 6.22 -13.62
N ARG A 124 9.57 5.15 -14.13
CA ARG A 124 10.48 5.20 -15.28
C ARG A 124 9.76 5.58 -16.56
N ILE A 125 8.58 5.00 -16.81
CA ILE A 125 7.74 5.32 -17.97
C ILE A 125 7.24 6.78 -17.89
N ALA A 126 6.85 7.25 -16.71
CA ALA A 126 6.41 8.63 -16.50
C ALA A 126 7.48 9.67 -16.88
N ALA A 127 8.75 9.32 -16.69
CA ALA A 127 9.91 10.13 -17.02
C ALA A 127 10.37 10.01 -18.50
N ASP A 128 9.81 9.07 -19.28
CA ASP A 128 10.12 8.88 -20.69
C ASP A 128 8.98 9.43 -21.58
N PRO A 129 9.17 10.60 -22.24
CA PRO A 129 8.15 11.21 -23.08
C PRO A 129 7.71 10.33 -24.27
N ALA A 130 8.58 9.43 -24.75
CA ALA A 130 8.26 8.55 -25.87
C ALA A 130 7.39 7.35 -25.43
N ALA A 131 7.59 6.86 -24.22
CA ALA A 131 6.83 5.73 -23.67
C ALA A 131 5.50 6.17 -23.03
N ARG A 132 5.49 7.32 -22.34
CA ARG A 132 4.35 7.80 -21.53
C ARG A 132 2.99 7.74 -22.24
N PRO A 133 2.81 8.18 -23.50
CA PRO A 133 1.49 8.19 -24.15
C PRO A 133 0.80 6.82 -24.20
N LYS A 134 1.57 5.72 -24.23
CA LYS A 134 1.01 4.35 -24.25
C LYS A 134 0.48 3.89 -22.90
N PHE A 135 0.91 4.53 -21.82
CA PHE A 135 0.60 4.15 -20.44
C PHE A 135 0.01 5.31 -19.63
N GLU A 136 -0.47 6.35 -20.31
CA GLU A 136 -0.89 7.62 -19.71
C GLU A 136 -1.92 7.44 -18.60
N ALA A 137 -2.88 6.52 -18.77
CA ALA A 137 -3.88 6.21 -17.75
C ALA A 137 -3.22 5.64 -16.48
N ALA A 138 -2.42 4.58 -16.61
CA ALA A 138 -1.75 3.93 -15.48
C ALA A 138 -0.75 4.86 -14.77
N VAL A 139 -0.03 5.69 -15.53
CA VAL A 139 0.87 6.70 -14.96
C VAL A 139 0.08 7.73 -14.16
N LYS A 140 -1.03 8.24 -14.69
CA LYS A 140 -1.90 9.18 -13.97
C LYS A 140 -2.53 8.56 -12.73
N ASP A 141 -2.93 7.29 -12.78
CA ASP A 141 -3.47 6.59 -11.61
C ASP A 141 -2.41 6.51 -10.51
N MET A 142 -1.18 6.11 -10.83
CA MET A 142 -0.07 6.08 -9.87
C MET A 142 0.26 7.48 -9.32
N GLU A 143 0.37 8.50 -10.18
CA GLU A 143 0.66 9.88 -9.76
C GLU A 143 -0.41 10.39 -8.79
N ARG A 144 -1.70 10.27 -9.14
CA ARG A 144 -2.81 10.67 -8.26
C ARG A 144 -2.82 9.88 -6.95
N PHE A 145 -2.58 8.58 -6.99
CA PHE A 145 -2.51 7.76 -5.79
C PHE A 145 -1.39 8.23 -4.87
N ARG A 146 -0.19 8.48 -5.41
CA ARG A 146 0.95 8.92 -4.61
C ARG A 146 0.72 10.30 -4.00
N ASP A 147 0.14 11.23 -4.76
CA ASP A 147 -0.21 12.56 -4.25
C ASP A 147 -1.20 12.45 -3.09
N ARG A 148 -2.22 11.60 -3.25
CA ARG A 148 -3.21 11.35 -2.20
C ARG A 148 -2.62 10.63 -0.98
N LEU A 149 -1.76 9.63 -1.22
CA LEU A 149 -1.09 8.84 -0.18
C LEU A 149 -0.27 9.74 0.75
N ASN A 150 0.47 10.70 0.19
CA ASN A 150 1.31 11.63 0.97
C ASN A 150 0.53 12.53 1.92
N GLN A 151 -0.76 12.75 1.68
CA GLN A 151 -1.61 13.58 2.54
C GLN A 151 -1.93 12.85 3.85
N ASP A 152 -2.34 11.59 3.77
CA ASP A 152 -2.90 10.86 4.92
C ASP A 152 -1.97 9.77 5.46
N TYR A 153 -0.94 9.40 4.72
CA TYR A 153 0.01 8.37 5.09
C TYR A 153 1.43 8.91 5.06
N GLU A 154 2.29 8.29 5.85
CA GLU A 154 3.73 8.53 5.85
C GLU A 154 4.50 7.23 5.68
N VAL A 155 5.69 7.30 5.08
CA VAL A 155 6.57 6.13 5.02
C VAL A 155 7.01 5.79 6.44
N TRP A 156 6.56 4.65 6.94
CA TRP A 156 6.94 4.17 8.25
C TRP A 156 8.21 3.34 8.21
N GLN A 157 8.32 2.43 7.24
CA GLN A 157 9.50 1.59 7.05
C GLN A 157 9.80 1.34 5.58
N ARG A 158 11.10 1.13 5.29
CA ARG A 158 11.61 0.66 4.01
C ARG A 158 12.41 -0.61 4.26
N VAL A 159 12.02 -1.70 3.60
CA VAL A 159 12.70 -2.99 3.69
C VAL A 159 13.32 -3.30 2.34
N GLY A 160 14.55 -3.81 2.31
CA GLY A 160 15.22 -4.10 1.04
C GLY A 160 15.84 -2.88 0.34
N ALA A 161 15.91 -1.73 1.00
CA ALA A 161 16.55 -0.53 0.47
C ALA A 161 18.00 -0.79 0.01
N GLY A 162 18.43 -0.07 -1.03
CA GLY A 162 19.76 -0.20 -1.63
C GLY A 162 19.95 -1.42 -2.53
N GLY A 163 18.88 -2.17 -2.81
CA GLY A 163 18.88 -3.28 -3.76
C GLY A 163 19.01 -2.84 -5.23
N PRO A 164 19.04 -3.81 -6.17
CA PRO A 164 19.10 -3.52 -7.60
C PRO A 164 17.90 -2.70 -8.07
N ARG A 165 18.10 -1.87 -9.10
CA ARG A 165 17.05 -1.06 -9.75
C ARG A 165 16.73 -1.51 -11.17
N ILE A 166 17.48 -2.50 -11.67
CA ILE A 166 17.19 -3.18 -12.93
C ILE A 166 16.08 -4.20 -12.64
N HIS A 167 14.96 -4.10 -13.36
CA HIS A 167 13.73 -4.86 -13.09
C HIS A 167 13.99 -6.36 -12.83
N ASP A 168 14.75 -7.01 -13.70
CA ASP A 168 15.03 -8.46 -13.57
C ASP A 168 15.95 -8.81 -12.39
N LEU A 169 16.73 -7.86 -11.88
CA LEU A 169 17.56 -8.06 -10.70
C LEU A 169 16.83 -7.71 -9.39
N MET A 170 15.74 -6.96 -9.47
CA MET A 170 14.95 -6.57 -8.29
C MET A 170 14.37 -7.80 -7.56
N TYR A 171 14.22 -8.95 -8.22
CA TYR A 171 13.74 -10.20 -7.62
C TYR A 171 14.59 -10.67 -6.43
N ILE A 172 15.87 -10.30 -6.42
CA ILE A 172 16.83 -10.69 -5.38
C ILE A 172 16.55 -9.94 -4.08
N ARG A 173 16.19 -8.66 -4.18
CA ARG A 173 15.92 -7.80 -3.04
C ARG A 173 15.05 -6.64 -3.47
N PRO A 174 13.72 -6.85 -3.64
CA PRO A 174 12.84 -5.75 -3.96
C PRO A 174 12.80 -4.82 -2.76
N GLU A 175 12.85 -3.53 -3.03
CA GLU A 175 12.51 -2.55 -2.02
C GLU A 175 11.01 -2.58 -1.76
N MET A 176 10.63 -2.63 -0.48
CA MET A 176 9.25 -2.61 0.02
C MET A 176 9.04 -1.32 0.80
N TRP A 177 7.97 -0.59 0.49
CA TRP A 177 7.55 0.57 1.27
C TRP A 177 6.34 0.21 2.11
N ILE A 178 6.46 0.39 3.41
CA ILE A 178 5.35 0.28 4.36
C ILE A 178 4.94 1.70 4.73
N TRP A 179 3.77 2.11 4.24
CA TRP A 179 3.15 3.39 4.58
C TRP A 179 2.19 3.18 5.72
N ARG A 180 2.20 4.08 6.71
CA ARG A 180 1.30 4.06 7.85
C ARG A 180 0.39 5.27 7.81
N LYS A 181 -0.88 5.07 8.15
CA LYS A 181 -1.84 6.16 8.29
C LYS A 181 -1.38 7.12 9.38
N LYS A 182 -1.38 8.42 9.08
CA LYS A 182 -1.04 9.47 10.05
C LYS A 182 -2.09 9.51 11.16
N PRO A 183 -1.69 9.79 12.41
CA PRO A 183 -2.66 10.04 13.47
C PRO A 183 -3.51 11.26 13.09
N LYS A 184 -4.84 11.14 13.17
CA LYS A 184 -5.72 12.31 13.01
C LYS A 184 -5.37 13.33 14.10
N SER A 185 -5.13 14.57 13.70
CA SER A 185 -4.93 15.65 14.67
C SER A 185 -6.23 15.84 15.45
N ALA A 186 -6.15 16.02 16.77
CA ALA A 186 -7.32 16.13 17.67
C ALA A 186 -8.31 17.26 17.28
N THR A 187 -7.91 18.16 16.37
CA THR A 187 -8.69 19.29 15.87
C THR A 187 -9.75 18.90 14.82
N ASP A 188 -9.62 17.75 14.15
CA ASP A 188 -10.58 17.33 13.10
C ASP A 188 -11.86 16.70 13.66
N SER A 189 -11.88 16.39 14.96
CA SER A 189 -13.03 15.77 15.65
C SER A 189 -14.04 16.79 16.19
N ALA A 190 -13.76 18.09 16.10
CA ALA A 190 -14.63 19.15 16.61
C ALA A 190 -15.54 19.75 15.52
N SER A 191 -16.22 18.89 14.76
CA SER A 191 -17.41 19.29 14.01
C SER A 191 -18.58 18.39 14.41
N THR A 192 -18.88 18.38 15.70
CA THR A 192 -20.23 17.99 16.17
C THR A 192 -21.15 19.17 15.91
N SER A 193 -22.01 19.00 14.92
CA SER A 193 -23.18 19.83 14.69
C SER A 193 -23.97 20.02 16.00
N ASN A 194 -24.08 21.26 16.45
CA ASN A 194 -24.99 21.66 17.51
C ASN A 194 -26.44 21.30 17.11
N PRO A 195 -27.19 20.51 17.90
CA PRO A 195 -28.63 20.51 17.78
C PRO A 195 -29.16 21.83 18.38
N SER A 196 -29.67 22.72 17.53
CA SER A 196 -30.50 23.84 17.99
C SER A 196 -31.79 23.29 18.61
N SER A 197 -31.85 23.27 19.93
CA SER A 197 -33.06 23.03 20.71
C SER A 197 -33.86 24.33 20.83
N THR A 198 -34.94 24.46 20.07
CA THR A 198 -35.99 25.46 20.32
C THR A 198 -37.12 24.80 21.11
N THR A 199 -37.10 24.92 22.43
CA THR A 199 -38.26 24.65 23.27
C THR A 199 -39.14 25.90 23.32
N SER A 200 -40.24 25.90 22.55
CA SER A 200 -41.33 26.85 22.75
C SER A 200 -42.34 26.23 23.71
N GLY A 201 -42.14 26.43 25.01
CA GLY A 201 -43.12 26.11 26.04
C GLY A 201 -43.78 27.39 26.52
N THR A 202 -45.02 27.65 26.09
CA THR A 202 -45.87 28.69 26.71
C THR A 202 -46.98 27.99 27.48
N SER A 203 -46.89 28.09 28.79
CA SER A 203 -47.83 27.64 29.81
C SER A 203 -49.10 28.50 29.77
N GLY A 204 -50.25 27.86 29.56
CA GLY A 204 -51.56 28.46 29.80
C GLY A 204 -51.93 28.39 31.28
N ALA A 205 -52.36 29.52 31.85
CA ALA A 205 -53.09 29.58 33.12
C ALA A 205 -54.32 30.50 32.93
N PRO A 206 -55.43 30.25 33.65
CA PRO A 206 -56.79 30.57 33.20
C PRO A 206 -57.25 32.00 33.56
N ALA A 207 -58.25 32.49 32.81
CA ALA A 207 -58.87 33.80 33.01
C ALA A 207 -59.84 33.83 34.21
N PRO A 208 -59.92 34.94 34.97
CA PRO A 208 -60.92 35.13 36.02
C PRO A 208 -62.22 35.74 35.46
N THR A 209 -63.36 35.22 35.91
CA THR A 209 -64.71 35.74 35.62
C THR A 209 -65.19 36.61 36.79
N PRO A 210 -65.96 37.67 36.55
CA PRO A 210 -67.01 38.13 37.46
C PRO A 210 -68.35 37.43 37.18
#